data_AF-A0A955LDH0-F1
#
_entry.id   AF-A0A955LDH0-F1
#
_cell.length_a   1.000
_cell.length_b   1.000
_cell.length_c   1.000
_cell.angle_alpha   90.00
_cell.angle_beta   90.00
_cell.angle_gamma   90.00
#
_symmetry.space_group_name_H-M   'P 1'
#
loop_
_entity.id
_entity.type
_entity.pdbx_description
1 polymer ?
#
loop_
_entity_poly.entity_id
_entity_poly.type
_entity_poly.pdbx_seq_one_letter_code
_entity_poly.pdbx_strand_id
1 'polypeptide(L)'
;MNYKKALGWGIAIWIFAFAVSFIIFPLHENDRIFFESIMPVAVALATTFAATKFLKNSKNNQASLGLKIGLIWLVINIIIDLFLFLPANTPFSLTFSEYIKDIGFTYQ
;
A
#
# COMPACT_ATOMS: atom_id res chain seq x y z
N MET A 1 -7.56 -20.22 5.20
CA MET A 1 -7.13 -18.80 5.08
C MET A 1 -8.16 -17.93 5.78
N ASN A 2 -7.76 -17.01 6.67
CA ASN A 2 -8.69 -16.10 7.34
C ASN A 2 -8.81 -14.79 6.56
N TYR A 3 -9.88 -14.66 5.76
CA TYR A 3 -10.12 -13.50 4.88
C TYR A 3 -10.33 -12.20 5.65
N LYS A 4 -11.02 -12.23 6.80
CA LYS A 4 -11.20 -11.03 7.65
C LYS A 4 -9.86 -10.48 8.12
N LYS A 5 -8.98 -11.37 8.58
CA LYS A 5 -7.61 -11.00 8.98
C LYS A 5 -6.81 -10.48 7.78
N ALA A 6 -6.95 -11.09 6.60
CA ALA A 6 -6.27 -10.65 5.39
C ALA A 6 -6.71 -9.24 4.97
N LEU A 7 -8.02 -8.97 4.98
CA LEU A 7 -8.59 -7.66 4.70
C LEU A 7 -8.07 -6.60 5.68
N GLY A 8 -8.10 -6.91 6.98
CA GLY A 8 -7.59 -6.01 8.02
C GLY A 8 -6.12 -5.65 7.83
N TRP A 9 -5.27 -6.61 7.45
CA TRP A 9 -3.87 -6.32 7.12
C TRP A 9 -3.70 -5.47 5.86
N GLY A 10 -4.49 -5.70 4.81
CA GLY A 10 -4.45 -4.88 3.60
C GLY A 10 -4.77 -3.41 3.88
N ILE A 11 -5.82 -3.16 4.69
CA ILE A 11 -6.18 -1.81 5.13
C ILE A 11 -5.08 -1.21 6.03
N ALA A 12 -4.53 -2.00 6.96
CA ALA A 12 -3.48 -1.52 7.85
C ALA A 12 -2.19 -1.15 7.10
N ILE A 13 -1.82 -1.90 6.06
CA ILE A 13 -0.68 -1.58 5.18
C ILE A 13 -0.92 -0.24 4.50
N TRP A 14 -2.10 -0.05 3.93
CA TRP A 14 -2.47 1.20 3.26
C TRP A 14 -2.43 2.39 4.23
N ILE A 15 -3.06 2.28 5.41
CA ILE A 15 -3.06 3.31 6.44
C ILE A 15 -1.64 3.66 6.87
N PHE A 16 -0.77 2.66 7.04
CA PHE A 16 0.61 2.89 7.42
C PHE A 16 1.36 3.68 6.33
N ALA A 17 1.27 3.25 5.07
CA ALA A 17 1.92 3.92 3.95
C ALA A 17 1.41 5.36 3.79
N PHE A 18 0.09 5.57 3.90
CA PHE A 18 -0.53 6.89 3.87
C PHE A 18 -0.11 7.78 5.04
N ALA A 19 -0.02 7.24 6.26
CA ALA A 19 0.47 7.99 7.41
C ALA A 19 1.93 8.41 7.23
N VAL A 20 2.78 7.52 6.70
CA VAL A 20 4.17 7.85 6.37
C VAL A 20 4.20 8.97 5.34
N SER A 21 3.51 8.84 4.20
CA SER A 21 3.51 9.86 3.15
C SER A 21 3.04 11.21 3.66
N PHE A 22 2.03 11.23 4.52
CA PHE A 22 1.53 12.46 5.14
C PHE A 22 2.56 13.12 6.06
N ILE A 23 3.27 12.34 6.89
CA ILE A 23 4.32 12.84 7.78
C ILE A 23 5.49 13.41 6.98
N ILE A 24 5.91 12.72 5.91
CA ILE A 24 7.04 13.11 5.08
C ILE A 24 6.66 14.01 3.91
N PHE A 25 5.39 14.43 3.80
CA PHE A 25 4.89 15.24 2.69
C PHE A 25 5.69 16.53 2.44
N PRO A 26 6.26 17.23 3.45
CA PRO A 26 7.14 18.37 3.18
C PRO A 26 8.36 18.02 2.30
N LEU A 27 8.81 16.77 2.28
CA LEU A 27 9.87 16.31 1.39
C LEU A 27 9.40 16.19 -0.06
N HIS A 28 8.11 15.98 -0.32
CA HIS A 28 7.59 15.92 -1.69
C HIS A 28 7.92 17.21 -2.49
N GLU A 29 7.84 18.37 -1.82
CA GLU A 29 8.13 19.67 -2.43
C GLU A 29 9.62 20.05 -2.39
N ASN A 30 10.34 19.67 -1.33
CA ASN A 30 11.72 20.12 -1.10
C ASN A 30 12.79 19.14 -1.63
N ASP A 31 12.47 17.84 -1.70
CA ASP A 31 13.35 16.76 -2.15
C ASP A 31 12.52 15.55 -2.60
N ARG A 32 11.94 15.67 -3.80
CA ARG A 32 11.04 14.66 -4.38
C ARG A 32 11.70 13.29 -4.52
N ILE A 33 13.00 13.24 -4.84
CA ILE A 33 13.75 11.98 -4.98
C ILE A 33 13.81 11.25 -3.63
N PHE A 34 14.05 11.98 -2.54
CA PHE A 34 14.07 11.38 -1.21
C PHE A 34 12.69 10.91 -0.76
N PHE A 35 11.64 11.69 -1.03
CA PHE A 35 10.25 11.26 -0.80
C PHE A 35 9.93 9.96 -1.54
N GLU A 36 10.19 9.93 -2.85
CA GLU A 36 9.93 8.76 -3.71
C GLU A 36 10.78 7.54 -3.30
N SER A 37 11.95 7.73 -2.69
CA SER A 37 12.78 6.64 -2.18
C SER A 37 12.26 6.05 -0.86
N ILE A 38 11.63 6.86 0.01
CA ILE A 38 11.09 6.39 1.29
C ILE A 38 9.79 5.61 1.10
N MET A 39 8.98 5.96 0.11
CA MET A 39 7.66 5.36 -0.08
C MET A 39 7.70 3.84 -0.32
N PRO A 40 8.51 3.29 -1.25
CA PRO A 40 8.67 1.84 -1.41
C PRO A 40 9.21 1.15 -0.15
N VAL A 41 10.11 1.81 0.61
CA VAL A 41 10.64 1.26 1.86
C VAL A 41 9.54 1.15 2.91
N ALA A 42 8.68 2.15 3.04
CA ALA A 42 7.54 2.12 3.95
C ALA A 42 6.57 0.98 3.61
N VAL A 43 6.22 0.82 2.33
CA VAL A 43 5.37 -0.27 1.85
C VAL A 43 6.03 -1.63 2.09
N ALA A 44 7.32 -1.78 1.79
CA ALA A 44 8.07 -3.02 2.01
C ALA A 44 8.13 -3.42 3.50
N LEU A 45 8.34 -2.45 4.40
CA LEU A 45 8.34 -2.70 5.85
C LEU A 45 6.95 -3.14 6.33
N ALA A 46 5.89 -2.43 5.94
CA ALA A 46 4.52 -2.74 6.32
C ALA A 46 4.08 -4.12 5.83
N THR A 47 4.31 -4.40 4.55
CA THR A 47 3.95 -5.68 3.91
C THR A 47 4.77 -6.84 4.49
N THR A 48 6.07 -6.67 4.71
CA THR A 48 6.92 -7.70 5.33
C THR A 48 6.48 -7.99 6.77
N PHE A 49 6.20 -6.96 7.55
CA PHE A 49 5.68 -7.11 8.91
C PHE A 49 4.33 -7.83 8.93
N ALA A 50 3.39 -7.41 8.07
CA ALA A 50 2.09 -8.06 7.93
C ALA A 50 2.22 -9.53 7.49
N ALA A 51 3.07 -9.81 6.49
CA ALA A 51 3.31 -11.15 5.96
C ALA A 51 3.88 -12.08 7.03
N THR A 52 4.91 -11.64 7.77
CA THR A 52 5.49 -12.44 8.86
C THR A 52 4.45 -12.75 9.94
N LYS A 53 3.63 -11.78 10.35
CA LYS A 53 2.55 -12.01 11.35
C LYS A 53 1.40 -12.86 10.82
N PHE A 54 1.09 -12.77 9.54
CA PHE A 54 0.00 -13.53 8.93
C PHE A 54 0.40 -14.99 8.70
N LEU A 55 1.60 -15.23 8.18
CA LEU A 55 2.09 -16.55 7.79
C LEU A 55 2.68 -17.36 8.95
N LYS A 56 3.05 -16.74 10.08
CA LYS A 56 3.68 -17.40 11.25
C LYS A 56 3.00 -18.70 11.71
N ASN A 57 1.68 -18.81 11.56
CA ASN A 57 0.90 -19.96 12.03
C ASN A 57 0.40 -20.87 10.89
N SER A 58 0.87 -20.69 9.65
CA SER A 58 0.47 -21.51 8.51
C SER A 58 1.30 -22.80 8.44
N LYS A 59 0.63 -23.95 8.58
CA LYS A 59 1.22 -25.29 8.44
C LYS A 59 1.32 -25.79 6.98
N ASN A 60 0.64 -25.13 6.04
CA ASN A 60 0.57 -25.53 4.62
C ASN A 60 1.43 -24.63 3.73
N ASN A 61 1.68 -25.10 2.49
CA ASN A 61 2.44 -24.46 1.40
C ASN A 61 2.42 -22.91 1.47
N GLN A 62 3.45 -22.35 2.10
CA GLN A 62 3.53 -20.94 2.47
C GLN A 62 3.67 -20.03 1.24
N ALA A 63 4.26 -20.52 0.15
CA ALA A 63 4.41 -19.76 -1.09
C ALA A 63 3.05 -19.50 -1.77
N SER A 64 2.21 -20.54 -1.93
CA SER A 64 0.87 -20.36 -2.53
C SER A 64 -0.03 -19.47 -1.66
N LEU A 65 0.07 -19.61 -0.33
CA LEU A 65 -0.68 -18.78 0.59
C LEU A 65 -0.19 -17.31 0.53
N GLY A 66 1.12 -17.10 0.49
CA GLY A 66 1.77 -15.80 0.37
C GLY A 66 1.32 -15.05 -0.89
N LEU A 67 1.32 -15.71 -2.05
CA LEU A 67 0.83 -15.12 -3.29
C LEU A 67 -0.64 -14.70 -3.20
N LYS A 68 -1.51 -15.57 -2.66
CA LYS A 68 -2.94 -15.26 -2.50
C LYS A 68 -3.18 -14.05 -1.60
N ILE A 69 -2.48 -13.95 -0.47
CA ILE A 69 -2.64 -12.80 0.44
C ILE A 69 -2.03 -11.53 -0.14
N GLY A 70 -0.90 -11.63 -0.83
CA GLY A 70 -0.26 -10.50 -1.50
C GLY A 70 -1.19 -9.88 -2.55
N LEU A 71 -1.83 -10.71 -3.37
CA LEU A 71 -2.83 -10.25 -4.34
C LEU A 71 -4.04 -9.58 -3.66
N ILE A 72 -4.53 -10.13 -2.54
CA ILE A 72 -5.62 -9.50 -1.78
C ILE A 72 -5.19 -8.11 -1.29
N TRP A 73 -3.99 -7.98 -0.73
CA TRP A 73 -3.49 -6.70 -0.22
C TRP A 73 -3.28 -5.69 -1.34
N LEU A 74 -2.71 -6.11 -2.47
CA LEU A 74 -2.55 -5.27 -3.65
C LEU A 74 -3.89 -4.72 -4.13
N VAL A 75 -4.90 -5.59 -4.29
CA VAL A 75 -6.25 -5.18 -4.71
C VAL A 75 -6.87 -4.20 -3.71
N ILE A 76 -6.73 -4.45 -2.40
CA ILE A 76 -7.23 -3.53 -1.37
C ILE A 76 -6.58 -2.16 -1.49
N ASN A 77 -5.26 -2.11 -1.63
CA ASN A 77 -4.52 -0.84 -1.70
C ASN A 77 -4.94 -0.05 -2.96
N ILE A 78 -5.01 -0.72 -4.12
CA ILE A 78 -5.51 -0.10 -5.36
C ILE A 78 -6.94 0.41 -5.21
N ILE A 79 -7.85 -0.36 -4.61
CA ILE A 79 -9.25 0.07 -4.44
C ILE A 79 -9.33 1.32 -3.56
N ILE A 80 -8.57 1.37 -2.46
CA ILE A 80 -8.58 2.52 -1.57
C ILE A 80 -7.99 3.75 -2.28
N ASP A 81 -6.87 3.58 -2.97
CA ASP A 81 -6.25 4.65 -3.76
C ASP A 81 -7.22 5.22 -4.81
N LEU A 82 -7.85 4.36 -5.60
CA LEU A 82 -8.79 4.81 -6.64
C LEU A 82 -9.98 5.54 -6.03
N PHE A 83 -10.46 5.12 -4.85
CA PHE A 83 -11.55 5.80 -4.15
C PHE A 83 -11.14 7.14 -3.56
N LEU A 84 -9.87 7.29 -3.17
CA LEU A 84 -9.36 8.51 -2.55
C LEU A 84 -8.90 9.55 -3.58
N PHE A 85 -8.22 9.13 -4.65
CA PHE A 85 -7.50 10.02 -5.55
C PHE A 85 -8.22 10.31 -6.87
N LEU A 86 -9.12 9.46 -7.37
CA LEU A 86 -9.79 9.74 -8.65
C LEU A 86 -11.05 10.63 -8.57
N PRO A 87 -11.88 10.57 -7.51
CA PRO A 87 -13.08 11.38 -7.47
C PRO A 87 -12.76 12.88 -7.32
N ALA A 88 -13.29 13.70 -8.23
CA ALA A 88 -13.07 15.15 -8.29
C ALA A 88 -13.56 15.92 -7.04
N ASN A 89 -14.36 15.29 -6.20
CA ASN A 89 -14.89 15.86 -4.95
C ASN A 89 -13.98 15.61 -3.73
N THR A 90 -12.77 15.06 -3.93
CA THR A 90 -11.79 14.83 -2.86
C THR A 90 -10.72 15.91 -2.87
N PRO A 91 -10.16 16.28 -1.71
CA PRO A 91 -9.07 17.27 -1.63
C PRO A 91 -7.75 16.77 -2.24
N PHE A 92 -7.66 15.48 -2.56
CA PHE A 92 -6.49 14.83 -3.13
C PHE A 92 -6.72 14.41 -4.59
N SER A 93 -7.71 14.97 -5.27
CA SER A 93 -8.07 14.53 -6.62
C SER A 93 -6.91 14.66 -7.60
N LEU A 94 -6.66 13.58 -8.33
CA LEU A 94 -5.72 13.44 -9.43
C LEU A 94 -6.46 12.95 -10.67
N THR A 95 -6.01 13.34 -11.86
CA THR A 95 -6.40 12.65 -13.08
C THR A 95 -5.86 11.22 -13.06
N PHE A 96 -6.46 10.33 -13.85
CA PHE A 96 -5.98 8.95 -13.96
C PHE A 96 -4.50 8.87 -14.38
N SER A 97 -4.05 9.78 -15.25
CA SER A 97 -2.65 9.83 -15.71
C SER A 97 -1.69 10.24 -14.59
N GLU A 98 -2.07 11.23 -13.79
CA GLU A 98 -1.29 11.67 -12.62
C GLU A 98 -1.24 10.59 -11.56
N TYR A 99 -2.37 9.94 -11.26
CA TYR A 99 -2.42 8.81 -10.34
C TYR A 99 -1.43 7.70 -10.72
N ILE A 100 -1.40 7.28 -11.99
CA ILE A 100 -0.49 6.23 -12.43
C ILE A 100 0.97 6.64 -12.25
N LYS A 101 1.31 7.89 -12.58
CA LYS A 101 2.69 8.40 -12.50
C LYS A 101 3.17 8.60 -11.07
N ASP A 102 2.34 9.17 -10.21
CA ASP A 102 2.74 9.55 -8.86
C ASP A 102 2.52 8.43 -7.83
N ILE A 103 1.56 7.53 -8.05
CA ILE A 103 1.18 6.52 -7.05
C ILE A 103 1.22 5.11 -7.65
N GLY A 104 0.57 4.90 -8.79
CA GLY A 104 0.40 3.58 -9.40
C GLY A 104 1.71 2.82 -9.66
N PHE A 105 2.77 3.52 -10.09
CA PHE A 105 4.08 2.90 -10.31
C PHE A 105 4.87 2.58 -9.03
N THR A 106 4.45 3.07 -7.87
CA THR A 106 5.07 2.71 -6.57
C THR A 106 4.83 1.24 -6.21
N TYR A 107 3.87 0.59 -6.85
CA TYR A 107 3.56 -0.84 -6.67
C TYR A 107 4.41 -1.79 -7.53
N GLN A 108 5.47 -1.29 -8.19
CA GLN A 108 6.44 -2.11 -8.94
C GLN A 108 7.33 -2.97 -8.03
#